data_AF-A0AAW9RJG9-F1
#
_entry.id   AF-A0AAW9RJG9-F1
#
_cell.length_a   1.000
_cell.length_b   1.000
_cell.length_c   1.000
_cell.angle_alpha   90.00
_cell.angle_beta   90.00
_cell.angle_gamma   90.00
#
_symmetry.space_group_name_H-M   'P 1'
#
loop_
_entity.id
_entity.type
_entity.pdbx_description
1 polymer ?
#
loop_
_entity_poly.entity_id
_entity_poly.type
_entity_poly.pdbx_seq_one_letter_code
_entity_poly.pdbx_strand_id
1 'polypeptide(L)'
;MERSFEIIPFEALNLENGRGMLFQYTPFELCCALKPFALRHLLDQGFERVIYLDADMAVFSGFGPVLEALGSADVLVTPHLDAPFPQDGLQPDDGHLLLSGMFNLGFIGVRDTHQGRAFINWWADKLERGCIEDHFNGLFVDQKYVDLAVGLFEGLRLLRHPGCNVAYWNLHSRKVTRDGQDWRVNGEPLVFFHFSDFDPERPRILSGHQTRFDLSELPDLAVLFENYSARLRENGLAETRQLPYGYSRYRQGGGISPAMRRAYLRASDRDRVINAFDRAQHPMSLRIAASVQWIRLSVTRLAHKLRRI
;
A
#
# COMPACT_ATOMS: atom_id res chain seq x y z
N MET A 1 -6.23 -26.73 -10.40
CA MET A 1 -6.82 -25.49 -10.92
C MET A 1 -5.67 -24.69 -11.52
N GLU A 2 -5.62 -24.57 -12.85
CA GLU A 2 -4.58 -23.82 -13.55
C GLU A 2 -4.71 -22.35 -13.15
N ARG A 3 -3.68 -21.77 -12.54
CA ARG A 3 -3.72 -20.38 -12.09
C ARG A 3 -3.56 -19.50 -13.34
N SER A 4 -4.45 -18.53 -13.52
CA SER A 4 -4.37 -17.52 -14.58
C SER A 4 -3.31 -16.44 -14.31
N PHE A 5 -2.46 -16.66 -13.30
CA PHE A 5 -1.41 -15.73 -12.87
C PHE A 5 -0.17 -16.51 -12.43
N GLU A 6 0.99 -15.88 -12.59
CA GLU A 6 2.26 -16.35 -12.09
C GLU A 6 2.51 -15.81 -10.68
N ILE A 7 3.10 -16.62 -9.80
CA ILE A 7 3.57 -16.17 -8.49
C ILE A 7 5.08 -16.00 -8.56
N ILE A 8 5.54 -14.78 -8.35
CA ILE A 8 6.96 -14.48 -8.14
C ILE A 8 7.24 -14.65 -6.64
N PRO A 9 7.99 -15.69 -6.22
CA PRO A 9 8.35 -15.85 -4.83
C PRO A 9 9.32 -14.73 -4.40
N PHE A 10 9.33 -14.39 -3.12
CA PHE A 10 10.19 -13.33 -2.58
C PHE A 10 11.67 -13.55 -2.94
N GLU A 11 12.11 -14.81 -2.90
CA GLU A 11 13.48 -15.21 -3.22
C GLU A 11 13.89 -14.89 -4.66
N ALA A 12 12.93 -14.85 -5.60
CA ALA A 12 13.21 -14.51 -7.00
C ALA A 12 13.55 -13.02 -7.20
N LEU A 13 13.24 -12.16 -6.22
CA LEU A 13 13.61 -10.75 -6.25
C LEU A 13 15.11 -10.52 -5.97
N ASN A 14 15.81 -11.54 -5.44
CA ASN A 14 17.26 -11.55 -5.18
C ASN A 14 17.78 -10.29 -4.46
N LEU A 15 17.13 -9.93 -3.35
CA LEU A 15 17.43 -8.72 -2.58
C LEU A 15 18.65 -8.91 -1.68
N GLU A 16 19.65 -8.03 -1.80
CA GLU A 16 20.86 -8.05 -0.97
C GLU A 16 20.53 -8.05 0.54
N ASN A 17 19.63 -7.14 0.95
CA ASN A 17 19.13 -7.04 2.33
C ASN A 17 17.73 -7.67 2.51
N GLY A 18 17.39 -8.71 1.76
CA GLY A 18 16.04 -9.30 1.78
C GLY A 18 15.58 -9.74 3.17
N ARG A 19 16.47 -10.39 3.95
CA ARG A 19 16.14 -10.81 5.33
C ARG A 19 15.91 -9.63 6.28
N GLY A 20 16.68 -8.55 6.12
CA GLY A 20 16.49 -7.33 6.91
C GLY A 20 15.13 -6.72 6.63
N MET A 21 14.74 -6.61 5.36
CA MET A 21 13.42 -6.12 4.95
C MET A 21 12.28 -6.96 5.53
N LEU A 22 12.35 -8.29 5.41
CA LEU A 22 11.36 -9.22 5.99
C LEU A 22 11.20 -9.06 7.51
N PHE A 23 12.27 -8.69 8.21
CA PHE A 23 12.28 -8.52 9.66
C PHE A 23 11.82 -7.14 10.10
N GLN A 24 12.28 -6.07 9.44
CA GLN A 24 12.12 -4.70 9.92
C GLN A 24 10.75 -4.08 9.62
N TYR A 25 10.03 -4.64 8.64
CA TYR A 25 8.72 -4.16 8.21
C TYR A 25 7.57 -4.97 8.78
N THR A 26 6.46 -4.31 9.10
CA THR A 26 5.18 -5.02 9.29
C THR A 26 4.72 -5.65 7.97
N PRO A 27 3.73 -6.57 7.97
CA PRO A 27 3.22 -7.12 6.71
C PRO A 27 2.77 -6.05 5.71
N PHE A 28 2.04 -5.03 6.20
CA PHE A 28 1.61 -3.89 5.40
C PHE A 28 2.79 -3.12 4.78
N GLU A 29 3.75 -2.71 5.63
CA GLU A 29 4.94 -2.00 5.18
C GLU A 29 5.80 -2.80 4.20
N LEU A 30 5.88 -4.11 4.39
CA LEU A 30 6.64 -5.00 3.52
C LEU A 30 5.97 -5.08 2.14
N CYS A 31 4.65 -5.22 2.06
CA CYS A 31 3.93 -5.19 0.78
C CYS A 31 4.22 -3.90 0.02
N CYS A 32 4.17 -2.75 0.70
CA CYS A 32 4.55 -1.46 0.14
C CYS A 32 6.03 -1.42 -0.30
N ALA A 33 6.94 -1.94 0.52
CA ALA A 33 8.37 -1.87 0.28
C ALA A 33 8.82 -2.70 -0.94
N LEU A 34 8.10 -3.77 -1.27
CA LEU A 34 8.49 -4.70 -2.32
C LEU A 34 8.12 -4.26 -3.73
N LYS A 35 7.22 -3.28 -3.88
CA LYS A 35 6.75 -2.78 -5.18
C LYS A 35 7.89 -2.42 -6.15
N PRO A 36 8.88 -1.56 -5.83
CA PRO A 36 9.96 -1.23 -6.76
C PRO A 36 10.77 -2.46 -7.20
N PHE A 37 10.98 -3.42 -6.30
CA PHE A 37 11.76 -4.61 -6.57
C PHE A 37 11.03 -5.57 -7.51
N ALA A 38 9.72 -5.73 -7.34
CA ALA A 38 8.88 -6.52 -8.23
C ALA A 38 8.79 -5.86 -9.62
N LEU A 39 8.62 -4.54 -9.69
CA LEU A 39 8.64 -3.79 -10.95
C LEU A 39 9.98 -3.96 -11.67
N ARG A 40 11.10 -3.79 -10.95
CA ARG A 40 12.46 -3.99 -11.50
C ARG A 40 12.63 -5.40 -12.07
N HIS A 41 12.22 -6.41 -11.32
CA HIS A 41 12.29 -7.81 -11.74
C HIS A 41 11.59 -8.04 -13.09
N LEU A 42 10.40 -7.47 -13.28
CA LEU A 42 9.66 -7.58 -14.54
C LEU A 42 10.35 -6.79 -15.68
N LEU A 43 10.86 -5.59 -15.42
CA LEU A 43 11.64 -4.87 -16.44
C LEU A 43 12.91 -5.64 -16.84
N ASP A 44 13.56 -6.32 -15.91
CA ASP A 44 14.75 -7.15 -16.18
C ASP A 44 14.43 -8.41 -16.99
N GLN A 45 13.17 -8.86 -16.98
CA GLN A 45 12.66 -9.93 -17.86
C GLN A 45 12.31 -9.44 -19.28
N GLY A 46 12.44 -8.14 -19.56
CA GLY A 46 12.21 -7.56 -20.88
C GLY A 46 10.79 -7.03 -21.11
N PHE A 47 9.97 -6.89 -20.06
CA PHE A 47 8.68 -6.20 -20.20
C PHE A 47 8.88 -4.69 -20.40
N GLU A 48 8.38 -4.14 -21.50
CA GLU A 48 8.54 -2.72 -21.83
C GLU A 48 7.71 -1.78 -20.93
N ARG A 49 6.60 -2.27 -20.39
CA ARG A 49 5.66 -1.51 -19.55
C ARG A 49 5.12 -2.43 -18.47
N VAL A 50 5.21 -1.98 -17.22
CA VAL A 50 4.73 -2.73 -16.06
C VAL A 50 3.75 -1.86 -15.29
N ILE A 51 2.58 -2.43 -15.01
CA ILE A 51 1.52 -1.79 -14.21
C ILE A 51 1.39 -2.59 -12.91
N TYR A 52 1.45 -1.89 -11.79
CA TYR A 52 1.17 -2.43 -10.48
C TYR A 52 -0.21 -1.96 -10.00
N LEU A 53 -0.95 -2.88 -9.38
CA LEU A 53 -2.17 -2.63 -8.63
C LEU A 53 -2.05 -3.27 -7.23
N ASP A 54 -2.55 -2.59 -6.20
CA ASP A 54 -2.71 -3.19 -4.87
C ASP A 54 -3.74 -4.32 -4.90
N ALA A 55 -3.61 -5.25 -3.95
CA ALA A 55 -4.40 -6.48 -3.92
C ALA A 55 -5.89 -6.27 -3.54
N ASP A 56 -6.24 -5.08 -3.06
CA ASP A 56 -7.60 -4.67 -2.69
C ASP A 56 -8.27 -3.80 -3.77
N MET A 57 -7.89 -4.00 -5.03
CA MET A 57 -8.48 -3.32 -6.18
C MET A 57 -9.28 -4.27 -7.07
N ALA A 58 -10.28 -3.73 -7.77
CA ALA A 58 -10.98 -4.45 -8.82
C ALA A 58 -10.94 -3.68 -10.14
N VAL A 59 -10.66 -4.41 -11.22
CA VAL A 59 -10.67 -3.90 -12.60
C VAL A 59 -12.05 -4.11 -13.20
N PHE A 60 -12.58 -3.05 -13.83
CA PHE A 60 -13.94 -2.98 -14.41
C PHE A 60 -13.91 -2.77 -15.93
N SER A 61 -12.84 -2.18 -16.48
CA SER A 61 -12.64 -2.08 -17.92
C SER A 61 -11.15 -2.14 -18.28
N GLY A 62 -10.84 -2.20 -19.58
CA GLY A 62 -9.47 -2.35 -20.06
C GLY A 62 -8.56 -1.16 -19.74
N PHE A 63 -7.26 -1.41 -19.64
CA PHE A 63 -6.22 -0.42 -19.31
C PHE A 63 -5.88 0.55 -20.47
N GLY A 64 -6.75 0.73 -21.46
CA GLY A 64 -6.50 1.59 -22.64
C GLY A 64 -5.96 2.97 -22.27
N PRO A 65 -6.63 3.74 -21.40
CA PRO A 65 -6.17 5.06 -20.96
C PRO A 65 -4.80 5.02 -20.24
N VAL A 66 -4.51 3.94 -19.51
CA VAL A 66 -3.22 3.76 -18.81
C VAL A 66 -2.09 3.49 -19.80
N LEU A 67 -2.33 2.59 -20.76
CA LEU A 67 -1.35 2.23 -21.78
C LEU A 67 -1.05 3.40 -22.73
N GLU A 68 -2.07 4.20 -23.09
CA GLU A 68 -1.91 5.42 -23.86
C GLU A 68 -1.03 6.44 -23.11
N ALA A 69 -1.30 6.68 -21.82
CA ALA A 69 -0.49 7.57 -21.00
C ALA A 69 0.96 7.08 -20.85
N LEU A 70 1.17 5.77 -20.67
CA LEU A 70 2.51 5.14 -20.69
C LEU A 70 3.18 5.15 -22.06
N GLY A 71 2.49 5.55 -23.13
CA GLY A 71 3.10 5.83 -24.43
C GLY A 71 4.07 7.00 -24.40
N SER A 72 3.89 7.95 -23.48
CA SER A 72 4.78 9.13 -23.33
C SER A 72 5.40 9.27 -21.94
N ALA A 73 4.77 8.73 -20.89
CA ALA A 73 5.30 8.76 -19.51
C ALA A 73 6.32 7.65 -19.23
N ASP A 74 7.40 7.97 -18.53
CA ASP A 74 8.35 6.98 -18.00
C ASP A 74 7.84 6.37 -16.69
N VAL A 75 7.15 7.18 -15.89
CA VAL A 75 6.51 6.80 -14.63
C VAL A 75 5.12 7.43 -14.62
N LEU A 76 4.11 6.66 -14.28
CA LEU A 76 2.72 7.10 -14.27
C LEU A 76 2.11 6.82 -12.89
N VAL A 77 1.62 7.87 -12.24
CA VAL A 77 0.98 7.78 -10.91
C VAL A 77 -0.37 8.48 -10.93
N THR A 78 -1.25 8.09 -10.02
CA THR A 78 -2.55 8.76 -9.82
C THR A 78 -2.51 9.64 -8.57
N PRO A 79 -2.95 10.91 -8.65
CA PRO A 79 -3.11 11.72 -7.46
C PRO A 79 -4.26 11.20 -6.60
N HIS A 80 -4.19 11.41 -5.28
CA HIS A 80 -5.36 11.22 -4.41
C HIS A 80 -6.49 12.16 -4.87
N LEU A 81 -6.17 13.42 -5.21
CA LEU A 81 -7.15 14.43 -5.60
C LEU A 81 -7.03 14.90 -7.05
N ASP A 82 -8.20 15.12 -7.66
CA ASP A 82 -8.38 15.84 -8.92
C ASP A 82 -9.22 17.12 -8.76
N ALA A 83 -9.83 17.35 -7.59
CA ALA A 83 -10.53 18.56 -7.22
C ALA A 83 -10.36 18.85 -5.73
N PRO A 84 -10.43 20.13 -5.30
CA PRO A 84 -10.34 20.51 -3.89
C PRO A 84 -11.48 19.90 -3.08
N PHE A 85 -11.23 19.63 -1.80
CA PHE A 85 -12.30 19.21 -0.89
C PHE A 85 -13.30 20.34 -0.64
N PRO A 86 -14.60 20.01 -0.45
CA PRO A 86 -15.57 20.96 0.09
C PRO A 86 -15.17 21.41 1.50
N GLN A 87 -15.52 22.65 1.86
CA GLN A 87 -15.34 23.18 3.21
C GLN A 87 -16.52 22.77 4.11
N ASP A 88 -16.68 21.46 4.30
CA ASP A 88 -17.83 20.83 4.99
C ASP A 88 -17.49 20.31 6.40
N GLY A 89 -16.21 20.33 6.79
CA GLY A 89 -15.74 19.79 8.07
C GLY A 89 -15.71 18.25 8.13
N LEU A 90 -15.89 17.57 7.00
CA LEU A 90 -15.88 16.11 6.89
C LEU A 90 -14.51 15.59 6.46
N GLN A 91 -14.25 14.30 6.71
CA GLN A 91 -13.00 13.65 6.39
C GLN A 91 -13.11 12.67 5.20
N PRO A 92 -12.03 12.47 4.43
CA PRO A 92 -10.73 13.14 4.52
C PRO A 92 -10.79 14.62 4.10
N ASP A 93 -9.87 15.41 4.66
CA ASP A 93 -9.56 16.80 4.31
C ASP A 93 -8.11 16.94 3.81
N ASP A 94 -7.69 18.18 3.50
CA ASP A 94 -6.34 18.46 3.03
C ASP A 94 -5.27 18.01 4.04
N GLY A 95 -5.53 18.17 5.35
CA GLY A 95 -4.61 17.76 6.41
C GLY A 95 -4.34 16.26 6.41
N HIS A 96 -5.38 15.45 6.22
CA HIS A 96 -5.22 13.99 6.10
C HIS A 96 -4.37 13.61 4.89
N LEU A 97 -4.57 14.26 3.75
CA LEU A 97 -3.77 13.96 2.57
C LEU A 97 -2.33 14.48 2.66
N LEU A 98 -2.08 15.58 3.37
CA LEU A 98 -0.71 16.02 3.63
C LEU A 98 0.08 14.99 4.44
N LEU A 99 -0.59 14.22 5.31
CA LEU A 99 0.01 13.13 6.06
C LEU A 99 0.21 11.87 5.20
N SER A 100 -0.78 11.51 4.39
CA SER A 100 -0.72 10.30 3.55
C SER A 100 0.17 10.47 2.31
N GLY A 101 0.15 11.64 1.65
CA GLY A 101 0.86 11.91 0.39
C GLY A 101 -0.06 12.37 -0.74
N MET A 102 0.52 13.05 -1.73
CA MET A 102 -0.22 13.59 -2.88
C MET A 102 -0.72 12.50 -3.84
N PHE A 103 -0.05 11.35 -3.87
CA PHE A 103 -0.33 10.23 -4.76
C PHE A 103 -0.73 9.00 -3.97
N ASN A 104 -1.65 8.22 -4.54
CA ASN A 104 -1.97 6.89 -4.04
C ASN A 104 -1.18 5.87 -4.86
N LEU A 105 -0.26 5.14 -4.21
CA LEU A 105 0.53 4.10 -4.88
C LEU A 105 -0.11 2.72 -4.85
N GLY A 106 -1.43 2.64 -4.63
CA GLY A 106 -2.19 1.48 -5.05
C GLY A 106 -2.14 1.26 -6.56
N PHE A 107 -1.80 2.30 -7.33
CA PHE A 107 -1.47 2.19 -8.74
C PHE A 107 -0.13 2.87 -9.06
N ILE A 108 0.71 2.20 -9.84
CA ILE A 108 1.85 2.81 -10.52
C ILE A 108 2.13 2.09 -11.85
N GLY A 109 2.38 2.87 -12.90
CA GLY A 109 2.88 2.37 -14.17
C GLY A 109 4.33 2.80 -14.38
N VAL A 110 5.19 1.91 -14.87
CA VAL A 110 6.57 2.25 -15.23
C VAL A 110 6.89 1.68 -16.60
N ARG A 111 7.61 2.46 -17.41
CA ARG A 111 8.13 2.05 -18.71
C ARG A 111 9.61 1.70 -18.59
N ASP A 112 10.05 0.72 -19.38
CA ASP A 112 11.46 0.37 -19.49
C ASP A 112 12.25 1.44 -20.26
N THR A 113 12.55 2.54 -19.58
CA THR A 113 13.42 3.60 -20.08
C THR A 113 14.51 3.91 -19.07
N HIS A 114 15.51 4.67 -19.49
CA HIS A 114 16.53 5.19 -18.57
C HIS A 114 15.89 5.92 -17.37
N GLN A 115 14.90 6.77 -17.62
CA GLN A 115 14.22 7.52 -16.55
C GLN A 115 13.32 6.64 -15.68
N GLY A 116 12.61 5.67 -16.27
CA GLY A 116 11.78 4.72 -15.51
C GLY A 116 12.61 3.84 -14.58
N ARG A 117 13.74 3.32 -15.07
CA ARG A 117 14.71 2.57 -14.25
C ARG A 117 15.38 3.43 -13.19
N ALA A 118 15.74 4.68 -13.51
CA ALA A 118 16.31 5.61 -12.54
C ALA A 118 15.32 5.88 -11.38
N PHE A 119 14.04 6.06 -11.67
CA PHE A 119 12.99 6.19 -10.65
C PHE A 119 12.88 4.93 -9.79
N ILE A 120 12.78 3.75 -10.41
CA ILE A 120 12.65 2.48 -9.66
C ILE A 120 13.83 2.27 -8.72
N ASN A 121 15.06 2.52 -9.18
CA ASN A 121 16.25 2.35 -8.35
C ASN A 121 16.28 3.34 -7.20
N TRP A 122 16.01 4.63 -7.45
CA TRP A 122 15.89 5.62 -6.39
C TRP A 122 14.81 5.25 -5.38
N TRP A 123 13.65 4.76 -5.83
CA TRP A 123 12.55 4.38 -4.96
C TRP A 123 12.92 3.14 -4.14
N ALA A 124 13.51 2.11 -4.76
CA ALA A 124 14.04 0.93 -4.07
C ALA A 124 15.03 1.30 -2.96
N ASP A 125 15.96 2.21 -3.22
CA ASP A 125 16.94 2.67 -2.23
C ASP A 125 16.26 3.34 -1.03
N LYS A 126 15.19 4.12 -1.25
CA LYS A 126 14.40 4.68 -0.14
C LYS A 126 13.67 3.59 0.61
N LEU A 127 13.03 2.66 -0.09
CA LEU A 127 12.16 1.66 0.52
C LEU A 127 12.89 0.49 1.18
N GLU A 128 14.19 0.33 0.94
CA GLU A 128 15.00 -0.67 1.62
C GLU A 128 15.05 -0.41 3.13
N ARG A 129 14.98 0.86 3.57
CA ARG A 129 15.07 1.28 4.98
C ARG A 129 14.02 2.30 5.41
N GLY A 130 13.30 2.89 4.48
CA GLY A 130 12.41 4.02 4.71
C GLY A 130 10.92 3.75 4.58
N CYS A 131 10.50 2.54 4.18
CA CYS A 131 9.09 2.19 3.99
C CYS A 131 8.35 1.91 5.31
N ILE A 132 8.15 2.95 6.12
CA ILE A 132 7.44 2.85 7.41
C ILE A 132 6.26 3.80 7.53
N GLU A 133 5.31 3.44 8.37
CA GLU A 133 4.32 4.39 8.88
C GLU A 133 4.95 5.20 10.03
N ASP A 134 5.30 6.46 9.76
CA ASP A 134 5.86 7.41 10.74
C ASP A 134 5.45 8.84 10.40
N HIS A 135 4.14 9.10 10.53
CA HIS A 135 3.52 10.41 10.23
C HIS A 135 4.20 11.58 10.96
N PHE A 136 4.71 11.37 12.17
CA PHE A 136 5.43 12.39 12.94
C PHE A 136 6.71 12.85 12.25
N ASN A 137 7.38 11.96 11.53
CA ASN A 137 8.58 12.26 10.75
C ASN A 137 8.27 12.48 9.27
N GLY A 138 6.99 12.68 8.92
CA GLY A 138 6.55 12.92 7.55
C GLY A 138 6.70 11.72 6.62
N LEU A 139 6.70 10.50 7.15
CA LEU A 139 6.77 9.27 6.38
C LEU A 139 5.44 8.52 6.41
N PHE A 140 4.99 8.11 5.25
CA PHE A 140 3.87 7.18 5.10
C PHE A 140 4.20 6.21 3.97
N VAL A 141 4.84 5.11 4.38
CA VAL A 141 5.22 3.97 3.55
C VAL A 141 5.88 4.38 2.22
N ASP A 142 5.53 3.70 1.14
CA ASP A 142 6.10 3.84 -0.18
C ASP A 142 5.68 5.14 -0.88
N GLN A 143 4.43 5.56 -0.67
CA GLN A 143 3.84 6.67 -1.41
C GLN A 143 4.38 8.05 -1.04
N LYS A 144 4.74 8.25 0.23
CA LYS A 144 5.13 9.59 0.68
C LYS A 144 6.43 10.10 0.04
N TYR A 145 7.32 9.18 -0.35
CA TYR A 145 8.52 9.53 -1.12
C TYR A 145 8.17 10.10 -2.50
N VAL A 146 7.10 9.64 -3.14
CA VAL A 146 6.74 10.03 -4.51
C VAL A 146 6.26 11.48 -4.59
N ASP A 147 5.90 12.11 -3.48
CA ASP A 147 5.73 13.58 -3.39
C ASP A 147 7.00 14.32 -3.87
N LEU A 148 8.19 13.79 -3.56
CA LEU A 148 9.47 14.34 -4.03
C LEU A 148 9.76 13.98 -5.48
N ALA A 149 9.29 12.82 -5.95
CA ALA A 149 9.61 12.31 -7.28
C ALA A 149 9.14 13.24 -8.41
N VAL A 150 8.06 14.00 -8.19
CA VAL A 150 7.55 14.99 -9.14
C VAL A 150 8.61 16.03 -9.52
N GLY A 151 9.43 16.46 -8.55
CA GLY A 151 10.52 17.41 -8.78
C GLY A 151 11.83 16.78 -9.23
N LEU A 152 11.97 15.44 -9.12
CA LEU A 152 13.21 14.72 -9.40
C LEU A 152 13.21 14.04 -10.77
N PHE A 153 12.05 13.64 -11.28
CA PHE A 153 11.94 12.82 -12.48
C PHE A 153 11.05 13.50 -13.52
N GLU A 154 11.68 14.13 -14.52
CA GLU A 154 10.98 14.79 -15.64
C GLU A 154 10.11 13.84 -16.47
N GLY A 155 10.33 12.52 -16.37
CA GLY A 155 9.53 11.48 -17.01
C GLY A 155 8.26 11.08 -16.27
N LEU A 156 8.06 11.58 -15.04
CA LEU A 156 6.88 11.28 -14.23
C LEU A 156 5.67 12.08 -14.73
N ARG A 157 4.53 11.40 -14.91
CA ARG A 157 3.25 12.00 -15.32
C ARG A 157 2.13 11.59 -14.38
N LEU A 158 1.14 12.47 -14.27
CA LEU A 158 -0.06 12.24 -13.47
C LEU A 158 -1.17 11.71 -14.38
N LEU A 159 -1.70 10.53 -14.05
CA LEU A 159 -2.90 10.00 -14.67
C LEU A 159 -4.14 10.60 -13.96
N ARG A 160 -4.85 11.48 -14.65
CA ARG A 160 -6.05 12.16 -14.13
C ARG A 160 -7.37 11.59 -14.70
N HIS A 161 -7.31 10.43 -15.37
CA HIS A 161 -8.51 9.79 -15.89
C HIS A 161 -9.49 9.47 -14.74
N PRO A 162 -10.76 9.92 -14.79
CA PRO A 162 -11.69 9.83 -13.66
C PRO A 162 -12.01 8.38 -13.27
N GLY A 163 -11.97 7.44 -14.23
CA GLY A 163 -12.16 6.02 -13.98
C GLY A 163 -10.97 5.27 -13.38
N CYS A 164 -9.82 5.91 -13.13
CA CYS A 164 -8.62 5.23 -12.60
C CYS A 164 -8.39 5.57 -11.12
N ASN A 165 -8.17 4.56 -10.29
CA ASN A 165 -7.89 4.68 -8.84
C ASN A 165 -8.99 5.43 -8.09
N VAL A 166 -10.23 5.04 -8.34
CA VAL A 166 -11.43 5.59 -7.68
C VAL A 166 -11.54 4.97 -6.30
N ALA A 167 -11.71 5.78 -5.26
CA ALA A 167 -11.80 5.33 -3.88
C ALA A 167 -12.44 6.41 -3.00
N TYR A 168 -12.61 6.11 -1.70
CA TYR A 168 -13.28 7.00 -0.76
C TYR A 168 -12.73 8.44 -0.74
N TRP A 169 -11.44 8.64 -1.01
CA TRP A 169 -10.78 9.96 -0.96
C TRP A 169 -11.10 10.87 -2.15
N ASN A 170 -11.68 10.36 -3.24
CA ASN A 170 -12.01 11.15 -4.43
C ASN A 170 -13.48 11.07 -4.87
N LEU A 171 -14.36 10.43 -4.09
CA LEU A 171 -15.79 10.35 -4.41
C LEU A 171 -16.50 11.72 -4.41
N HIS A 172 -15.94 12.77 -3.79
CA HIS A 172 -16.54 14.11 -3.82
C HIS A 172 -16.52 14.73 -5.21
N SER A 173 -15.56 14.34 -6.05
CA SER A 173 -15.42 14.78 -7.44
C SER A 173 -15.69 13.67 -8.46
N ARG A 174 -15.83 12.43 -8.02
CA ARG A 174 -16.01 11.24 -8.87
C ARG A 174 -17.34 10.55 -8.60
N LYS A 175 -18.35 10.89 -9.41
CA LYS A 175 -19.66 10.24 -9.35
C LYS A 175 -19.60 8.90 -10.06
N VAL A 176 -19.70 7.83 -9.27
CA VAL A 176 -19.84 6.46 -9.76
C VAL A 176 -21.31 6.19 -10.08
N THR A 177 -21.58 5.70 -11.29
CA THR A 177 -22.93 5.29 -11.70
C THR A 177 -22.88 3.92 -12.38
N ARG A 178 -24.02 3.22 -12.37
CA ARG A 178 -24.19 1.96 -13.07
C ARG A 178 -25.15 2.12 -14.26
N ASP A 179 -24.74 1.61 -15.42
CA ASP A 179 -25.57 1.53 -16.63
C ASP A 179 -25.65 0.06 -17.08
N GLY A 180 -26.72 -0.63 -16.70
CA GLY A 180 -26.84 -2.08 -16.90
C GLY A 180 -25.74 -2.85 -16.15
N GLN A 181 -24.80 -3.44 -16.89
CA GLN A 181 -23.64 -4.14 -16.31
C GLN A 181 -22.37 -3.28 -16.27
N ASP A 182 -22.38 -2.13 -16.93
CA ASP A 182 -21.23 -1.27 -17.05
C ASP A 182 -21.18 -0.26 -15.90
N TRP A 183 -19.96 0.01 -15.43
CA TRP A 183 -19.70 1.00 -14.41
C TRP A 183 -19.06 2.24 -15.03
N ARG A 184 -19.53 3.42 -14.64
CA ARG A 184 -19.04 4.70 -15.14
C ARG A 184 -18.64 5.62 -13.99
N VAL A 185 -17.72 6.53 -14.27
CA VAL A 185 -17.31 7.62 -13.39
C VAL A 185 -17.28 8.92 -14.17
N ASN A 186 -18.13 9.87 -13.77
CA ASN A 186 -18.29 11.14 -14.49
C ASN A 186 -18.59 10.94 -16.00
N GLY A 187 -19.34 9.88 -16.34
CA GLY A 187 -19.69 9.55 -17.72
C GLY A 187 -18.66 8.68 -18.46
N GLU A 188 -17.43 8.57 -17.98
CA GLU A 188 -16.39 7.71 -18.56
C GLU A 188 -16.43 6.28 -17.98
N PRO A 189 -15.89 5.25 -18.65
CA PRO A 189 -15.78 3.91 -18.07
C PRO A 189 -14.96 3.91 -16.77
N LEU A 190 -15.47 3.20 -15.75
CA LEU A 190 -14.69 2.85 -14.56
C LEU A 190 -13.61 1.85 -15.01
N VAL A 191 -12.33 2.18 -14.79
CA VAL A 191 -11.20 1.31 -15.13
C VAL A 191 -10.87 0.43 -13.94
N PHE A 192 -10.60 1.02 -12.79
CA PHE A 192 -10.39 0.27 -11.55
C PHE A 192 -10.76 1.08 -10.31
N PHE A 193 -11.35 0.39 -9.34
CA PHE A 193 -11.73 0.92 -8.03
C PHE A 193 -10.82 0.32 -6.95
N HIS A 194 -10.42 1.14 -5.99
CA HIS A 194 -9.57 0.77 -4.86
C HIS A 194 -10.41 0.70 -3.58
N PHE A 195 -10.55 -0.50 -3.03
CA PHE A 195 -11.33 -0.77 -1.81
C PHE A 195 -10.47 -0.63 -0.55
N SER A 196 -9.78 0.50 -0.42
CA SER A 196 -8.84 0.76 0.67
C SER A 196 -9.54 0.80 2.03
N ASP A 197 -9.03 0.02 2.99
CA ASP A 197 -9.60 -0.21 4.33
C ASP A 197 -11.04 -0.77 4.30
N PHE A 198 -11.39 -1.51 3.25
CA PHE A 198 -12.68 -2.19 3.16
C PHE A 198 -12.72 -3.48 4.00
N ASP A 199 -13.79 -3.67 4.77
CA ASP A 199 -14.09 -4.93 5.44
C ASP A 199 -15.19 -5.68 4.69
N PRO A 200 -14.88 -6.82 4.02
CA PRO A 200 -15.86 -7.62 3.32
C PRO A 200 -17.02 -8.12 4.18
N GLU A 201 -16.86 -8.23 5.51
CA GLU A 201 -17.96 -8.63 6.41
C GLU A 201 -18.92 -7.48 6.74
N ARG A 202 -18.53 -6.24 6.42
CA ARG A 202 -19.35 -5.04 6.63
C ARG A 202 -19.48 -4.28 5.30
N PRO A 203 -20.09 -4.87 4.25
CA PRO A 203 -20.10 -4.33 2.89
C PRO A 203 -20.84 -2.99 2.75
N ARG A 204 -21.58 -2.57 3.78
CA ARG A 204 -22.27 -1.27 3.84
C ARG A 204 -21.42 -0.14 4.43
N ILE A 205 -20.19 -0.43 4.87
CA ILE A 205 -19.22 0.57 5.31
C ILE A 205 -18.20 0.78 4.20
N LEU A 206 -18.09 2.01 3.71
CA LEU A 206 -17.18 2.37 2.62
C LEU A 206 -15.70 2.22 3.00
N SER A 207 -15.30 2.82 4.12
CA SER A 207 -13.93 2.81 4.67
C SER A 207 -13.97 3.39 6.08
N GLY A 208 -13.07 2.97 6.97
CA GLY A 208 -12.87 3.57 8.29
C GLY A 208 -12.16 4.94 8.26
N HIS A 209 -11.65 5.36 7.10
CA HIS A 209 -10.86 6.58 6.94
C HIS A 209 -11.64 7.79 6.41
N GLN A 210 -12.97 7.76 6.49
CA GLN A 210 -13.84 8.82 5.95
C GLN A 210 -15.11 9.02 6.78
N THR A 211 -15.68 10.23 6.71
CA THR A 211 -16.95 10.57 7.36
C THR A 211 -17.91 11.31 6.42
N ARG A 212 -17.62 11.33 5.11
CA ARG A 212 -18.33 12.14 4.11
C ARG A 212 -19.46 11.40 3.43
N PHE A 213 -19.33 10.08 3.26
CA PHE A 213 -20.25 9.28 2.45
C PHE A 213 -20.86 8.15 3.27
N ASP A 214 -22.17 8.02 3.15
CA ASP A 214 -22.93 6.85 3.59
C ASP A 214 -23.40 6.07 2.35
N LEU A 215 -23.13 4.76 2.31
CA LEU A 215 -23.53 3.92 1.18
C LEU A 215 -25.05 3.80 1.02
N SER A 216 -25.84 4.07 2.07
CA SER A 216 -27.29 4.13 1.97
C SER A 216 -27.80 5.29 1.08
N GLU A 217 -26.98 6.33 0.89
CA GLU A 217 -27.27 7.48 0.03
C GLU A 217 -26.67 7.33 -1.38
N LEU A 218 -25.87 6.27 -1.60
CA LEU A 218 -25.13 6.00 -2.84
C LEU A 218 -25.46 4.59 -3.35
N PRO A 219 -26.67 4.36 -3.90
CA PRO A 219 -27.17 3.02 -4.20
C PRO A 219 -26.28 2.24 -5.18
N ASP A 220 -25.79 2.91 -6.24
CA ASP A 220 -24.88 2.29 -7.20
C ASP A 220 -23.58 1.84 -6.53
N LEU A 221 -22.99 2.70 -5.69
CA LEU A 221 -21.76 2.37 -4.98
C LEU A 221 -21.98 1.25 -3.96
N ALA A 222 -23.14 1.21 -3.30
CA ALA A 222 -23.48 0.14 -2.37
C ALA A 222 -23.53 -1.22 -3.09
N VAL A 223 -24.11 -1.27 -4.29
CA VAL A 223 -24.13 -2.48 -5.10
C VAL A 223 -22.72 -2.88 -5.54
N LEU A 224 -21.86 -1.92 -5.91
CA LEU A 224 -20.46 -2.17 -6.24
C LEU A 224 -19.71 -2.86 -5.09
N PHE A 225 -19.90 -2.38 -3.87
CA PHE A 225 -19.27 -2.92 -2.66
C PHE A 225 -19.81 -4.30 -2.28
N GLU A 226 -21.13 -4.51 -2.40
CA GLU A 226 -21.74 -5.83 -2.19
C GLU A 226 -21.23 -6.87 -3.20
N ASN A 227 -21.14 -6.49 -4.48
CA ASN A 227 -20.60 -7.35 -5.52
C ASN A 227 -19.14 -7.73 -5.25
N TYR A 228 -18.31 -6.76 -4.83
CA TYR A 228 -16.91 -7.03 -4.50
C TYR A 228 -16.78 -7.97 -3.29
N SER A 229 -17.57 -7.72 -2.23
CA SER A 229 -17.64 -8.59 -1.06
C SER A 229 -18.07 -10.03 -1.41
N ALA A 230 -19.08 -10.20 -2.27
CA ALA A 230 -19.51 -11.51 -2.75
C ALA A 230 -18.40 -12.24 -3.51
N ARG A 231 -17.73 -11.55 -4.45
CA ARG A 231 -16.60 -12.10 -5.21
C ARG A 231 -15.45 -12.56 -4.31
N LEU A 232 -15.12 -11.79 -3.26
CA LEU A 232 -14.09 -12.21 -2.31
C LEU A 232 -14.48 -13.50 -1.58
N ARG A 233 -15.74 -13.61 -1.12
CA ARG A 233 -16.24 -14.84 -0.46
C ARG A 233 -16.18 -16.04 -1.39
N GLU A 234 -16.61 -15.87 -2.64
CA GLU A 234 -16.57 -16.92 -3.68
C GLU A 234 -15.14 -17.35 -4.03
N ASN A 235 -14.17 -16.45 -3.89
CA ASN A 235 -12.75 -16.70 -4.20
C ASN A 235 -11.89 -16.99 -2.96
N GLY A 236 -12.47 -17.60 -1.92
CA GLY A 236 -11.71 -18.19 -0.83
C GLY A 236 -11.31 -17.21 0.29
N LEU A 237 -12.05 -16.12 0.51
CA LEU A 237 -11.81 -15.21 1.64
C LEU A 237 -11.73 -15.93 2.99
N ALA A 238 -12.60 -16.92 3.23
CA ALA A 238 -12.65 -17.66 4.49
C ALA A 238 -11.39 -18.51 4.74
N GLU A 239 -10.80 -19.05 3.67
CA GLU A 239 -9.56 -19.83 3.72
C GLU A 239 -8.34 -18.90 3.85
N THR A 240 -8.24 -17.90 2.97
CA THR A 240 -7.08 -17.01 2.90
C THR A 240 -6.89 -16.16 4.15
N ARG A 241 -7.98 -15.77 4.84
CA ARG A 241 -7.92 -15.08 6.14
C ARG A 241 -7.27 -15.89 7.26
N GLN A 242 -7.22 -17.22 7.14
CA GLN A 242 -6.61 -18.09 8.15
C GLN A 242 -5.11 -18.31 7.91
N LEU A 243 -4.58 -17.86 6.76
CA LEU A 243 -3.18 -18.06 6.43
C LEU A 243 -2.28 -17.25 7.38
N PRO A 244 -1.36 -17.90 8.11
CA PRO A 244 -0.50 -17.20 9.05
C PRO A 244 0.59 -16.41 8.29
N TYR A 245 0.94 -15.24 8.80
CA TYR A 245 2.09 -14.51 8.30
C TYR A 245 3.40 -15.22 8.66
N GLY A 246 4.12 -15.70 7.64
CA GLY A 246 5.30 -16.57 7.78
C GLY A 246 6.50 -15.93 8.49
N TYR A 247 6.61 -14.60 8.49
CA TYR A 247 7.75 -13.87 9.06
C TYR A 247 7.46 -13.24 10.43
N SER A 248 6.52 -13.82 11.18
CA SER A 248 6.07 -13.31 12.48
C SER A 248 6.87 -13.84 13.68
N ARG A 249 7.83 -14.75 13.49
CA ARG A 249 8.53 -15.48 14.57
C ARG A 249 10.03 -15.61 14.33
N TYR A 250 10.81 -15.70 15.41
CA TYR A 250 12.23 -16.08 15.34
C TYR A 250 12.40 -17.56 15.00
N ARG A 251 13.59 -17.94 14.50
CA ARG A 251 13.92 -19.33 14.17
C ARG A 251 13.79 -20.27 15.36
N GLN A 252 14.14 -19.80 16.56
CA GLN A 252 14.04 -20.58 17.80
C GLN A 252 12.65 -20.51 18.45
N GLY A 253 11.67 -19.87 17.80
CA GLY A 253 10.36 -19.58 18.38
C GLY A 253 10.28 -18.22 19.09
N GLY A 254 9.07 -17.85 19.51
CA GLY A 254 8.77 -16.52 20.04
C GLY A 254 8.37 -15.51 18.94
N GLY A 255 7.39 -14.67 19.25
CA GLY A 255 6.85 -13.70 18.30
C GLY A 255 7.74 -12.48 18.11
N ILE A 256 7.69 -11.89 16.91
CA ILE A 256 8.34 -10.62 16.56
C ILE A 256 7.27 -9.53 16.56
N SER A 257 7.30 -8.67 17.59
CA SER A 257 6.35 -7.56 17.71
C SER A 257 6.75 -6.36 16.84
N PRO A 258 5.81 -5.46 16.49
CA PRO A 258 6.13 -4.22 15.77
C PRO A 258 7.23 -3.40 16.46
N ALA A 259 7.24 -3.34 17.80
CA ALA A 259 8.30 -2.65 18.54
C ALA A 259 9.69 -3.27 18.30
N MET A 260 9.80 -4.60 18.22
CA MET A 260 11.07 -5.28 17.91
C MET A 260 11.54 -4.97 16.49
N ARG A 261 10.61 -4.95 15.53
CA ARG A 261 10.91 -4.58 14.13
C ARG A 261 11.46 -3.15 14.04
N ARG A 262 10.85 -2.21 14.77
CA ARG A 262 11.32 -0.81 14.85
C ARG A 262 12.64 -0.67 15.58
N ALA A 263 12.85 -1.42 16.65
CA ALA A 263 14.14 -1.42 17.36
C ALA A 263 15.26 -1.90 16.43
N TYR A 264 15.03 -2.99 15.67
CA TYR A 264 15.96 -3.47 14.63
C TYR A 264 16.22 -2.40 13.57
N LEU A 265 15.17 -1.81 13.01
CA LEU A 265 15.31 -0.76 11.99
C LEU A 265 16.16 0.41 12.48
N ARG A 266 15.99 0.85 13.73
CA ARG A 266 16.67 2.03 14.28
C ARG A 266 18.06 1.75 14.84
N ALA A 267 18.49 0.49 14.93
CA ALA A 267 19.80 0.16 15.48
C ALA A 267 20.93 0.53 14.52
N SER A 268 21.94 1.22 15.05
CA SER A 268 23.13 1.64 14.31
C SER A 268 24.06 0.48 13.97
N ASP A 269 23.96 -0.63 14.68
CA ASP A 269 24.76 -1.84 14.51
C ASP A 269 24.01 -2.98 13.78
N ARG A 270 22.81 -2.70 13.21
CA ARG A 270 22.00 -3.70 12.51
C ARG A 270 22.72 -4.37 11.33
N ASP A 271 23.60 -3.64 10.64
CA ASP A 271 24.37 -4.16 9.51
C ASP A 271 25.39 -5.25 9.95
N ARG A 272 25.62 -5.41 11.26
CA ARG A 272 26.41 -6.52 11.83
C ARG A 272 25.58 -7.79 12.06
N VAL A 273 24.27 -7.74 11.93
CA VAL A 273 23.37 -8.86 12.16
C VAL A 273 23.30 -9.74 10.90
N ILE A 274 23.97 -10.88 10.94
CA ILE A 274 24.02 -11.83 9.81
C ILE A 274 22.63 -12.45 9.55
N ASN A 275 21.86 -12.74 10.60
CA ASN A 275 20.50 -13.24 10.49
C ASN A 275 19.55 -12.55 11.46
N ALA A 276 18.69 -11.66 10.93
CA ALA A 276 17.71 -10.92 11.71
C ALA A 276 16.70 -11.83 12.45
N PHE A 277 16.43 -13.03 11.93
CA PHE A 277 15.52 -14.00 12.56
C PHE A 277 16.20 -14.91 13.60
N ASP A 278 17.50 -14.71 13.85
CA ASP A 278 18.24 -15.34 14.94
C ASP A 278 18.50 -14.34 16.06
N ARG A 279 17.67 -14.39 17.11
CA ARG A 279 17.78 -13.46 18.25
C ARG A 279 19.14 -13.56 18.95
N ALA A 280 19.81 -14.72 18.89
CA ALA A 280 21.12 -14.93 19.50
C ALA A 280 22.26 -14.23 18.73
N GLN A 281 22.00 -13.72 17.53
CA GLN A 281 22.94 -12.91 16.75
C GLN A 281 22.69 -11.40 16.93
N HIS A 282 21.57 -11.01 17.54
CA HIS A 282 21.31 -9.59 17.80
C HIS A 282 22.30 -9.06 18.84
N PRO A 283 22.90 -7.88 18.63
CA PRO A 283 23.73 -7.22 19.63
C PRO A 283 22.92 -6.91 20.89
N MET A 284 23.63 -6.74 22.01
CA MET A 284 23.00 -6.56 23.32
C MET A 284 22.10 -5.31 23.35
N SER A 285 22.51 -4.24 22.66
CA SER A 285 21.74 -3.01 22.41
C SER A 285 20.31 -3.31 21.92
N LEU A 286 20.20 -4.18 20.90
CA LEU A 286 18.93 -4.58 20.28
C LEU A 286 18.07 -5.44 21.20
N ARG A 287 18.70 -6.35 21.98
CA ARG A 287 17.97 -7.20 22.93
C ARG A 287 17.37 -6.41 24.09
N ILE A 288 18.06 -5.36 24.54
CA ILE A 288 17.60 -4.49 25.62
C ILE A 288 16.52 -3.54 25.12
N ALA A 289 16.70 -2.91 23.95
CA ALA A 289 15.72 -1.97 23.37
C ALA A 289 14.34 -2.61 23.18
N ALA A 290 14.30 -3.85 22.67
CA ALA A 290 13.07 -4.64 22.55
C ALA A 290 12.36 -4.87 23.90
N SER A 291 13.13 -5.02 24.98
CA SER A 291 12.63 -5.29 26.33
C SER A 291 12.10 -4.03 27.01
N VAL A 292 12.80 -2.89 26.85
CA VAL A 292 12.40 -1.59 27.43
C VAL A 292 11.15 -1.03 26.76
N GLN A 293 11.01 -1.19 25.44
CA GLN A 293 9.82 -0.73 24.72
C GLN A 293 8.59 -1.59 25.07
N TRP A 294 8.78 -2.89 25.34
CA TRP A 294 7.73 -3.77 25.85
C TRP A 294 7.25 -3.37 27.25
N ILE A 295 8.16 -2.98 28.14
CA ILE A 295 7.83 -2.45 29.47
C ILE A 295 7.05 -1.15 29.33
N ARG A 296 7.51 -0.20 28.50
CA ARG A 296 6.80 1.06 28.27
C ARG A 296 5.37 0.83 27.74
N LEU A 297 5.19 0.01 26.70
CA LEU A 297 3.87 -0.30 26.14
C LEU A 297 2.95 -1.00 27.14
N SER A 298 3.50 -1.86 28.01
CA SER A 298 2.73 -2.53 29.07
C SER A 298 2.26 -1.56 30.15
N VAL A 299 3.12 -0.61 30.55
CA VAL A 299 2.78 0.46 31.50
C VAL A 299 1.73 1.42 30.90
N THR A 300 1.85 1.79 29.63
CA THR A 300 0.86 2.65 28.96
C THR A 300 -0.50 1.97 28.82
N ARG A 301 -0.54 0.66 28.49
CA ARG A 301 -1.79 -0.11 28.47
C ARG A 301 -2.44 -0.26 29.85
N LEU A 302 -1.63 -0.42 30.90
CA LEU A 302 -2.12 -0.46 32.28
C LEU A 302 -2.70 0.91 32.71
N ALA A 303 -2.02 2.01 32.36
CA ALA A 303 -2.48 3.38 32.62
C ALA A 303 -3.77 3.72 31.85
N HIS A 304 -3.95 3.19 30.64
CA HIS A 304 -5.17 3.38 29.86
C HIS A 304 -6.36 2.58 30.42
N LYS A 305 -6.11 1.39 30.99
CA LYS A 305 -7.12 0.60 31.70
C LYS A 305 -7.56 1.25 33.02
N LEU A 306 -6.63 1.87 33.75
CA LEU A 306 -6.92 2.56 35.02
C LEU A 306 -7.62 3.92 34.85
N ARG A 307 -7.63 4.50 33.64
CA ARG A 307 -8.42 5.71 33.31
C ARG A 307 -9.84 5.41 32.84
N ARG A 308 -10.23 4.14 32.76
CA ARG A 308 -11.57 3.66 32.37
C ARG A 308 -12.32 2.98 33.53
N ILE A 309 -11.83 3.14 34.76
CA ILE A 309 -12.48 2.78 36.04
C ILE A 309 -12.71 4.10 36.78
#